data_AF-A0A6N9SM06-F1
#
_entry.id   AF-A0A6N9SM06-F1
#
_cell.length_a   1.000
_cell.length_b   1.000
_cell.length_c   1.000
_cell.angle_alpha   90.00
_cell.angle_beta   90.00
_cell.angle_gamma   90.00
#
_symmetry.space_group_name_H-M   'P 1'
#
loop_
_entity.id
_entity.type
_entity.pdbx_description
1 polymer ?
#
loop_
_entity_poly.entity_id
_entity_poly.type
_entity_poly.pdbx_seq_one_letter_code
_entity_poly.pdbx_strand_id
1 'polypeptide(L)' 'MLLLDSNTISYYFRGDPLVVPRLQALRPADLGVPVIVEYELRY' A
#
# COMPACT_ATOMS: atom_id res chain seq x y z
N MET A 1 3.28 -8.99 9.51
CA MET A 1 2.19 -8.10 9.05
C MET A 1 2.73 -6.69 8.94
N LEU A 2 2.78 -6.14 7.71
CA LEU A 2 3.16 -4.76 7.39
C LEU A 2 1.89 -3.93 7.21
N LEU A 3 1.81 -2.76 7.84
CA LEU A 3 0.69 -1.83 7.65
C LEU A 3 1.07 -0.77 6.63
N LEU A 4 0.21 -0.56 5.63
CA LEU A 4 0.42 0.42 4.59
C LEU A 4 -0.12 1.78 5.00
N ASP A 5 0.59 2.85 4.65
CA ASP A 5 0.08 4.22 4.68
C ASP A 5 -0.49 4.64 3.32
N SER A 6 -1.20 5.78 3.29
CA SER A 6 -1.82 6.32 2.08
C SER A 6 -0.80 6.69 0.99
N ASN A 7 0.41 7.13 1.37
CA ASN A 7 1.46 7.47 0.42
C ASN A 7 1.98 6.24 -0.31
N THR A 8 2.26 5.17 0.41
CA THR A 8 2.76 3.89 -0.12
C THR A 8 1.77 3.31 -1.12
N ILE A 9 0.48 3.34 -0.79
CA ILE A 9 -0.59 2.92 -1.71
C ILE A 9 -0.65 3.85 -2.93
N SER A 10 -0.54 5.16 -2.73
CA SER A 10 -0.52 6.12 -3.84
C SER A 10 0.67 5.90 -4.79
N TYR A 11 1.86 5.63 -4.27
CA TYR A 11 3.04 5.33 -5.08
C TYR A 11 2.90 4.02 -5.85
N TYR A 12 2.32 2.99 -5.21
CA TYR A 12 2.01 1.74 -5.88
C TYR A 12 1.10 1.95 -7.09
N PHE A 13 -0.02 2.67 -6.92
CA PHE A 13 -0.95 2.93 -8.02
C PHE A 13 -0.42 3.89 -9.09
N ARG A 14 0.52 4.79 -8.75
CA ARG A 14 1.23 5.62 -9.73
C ARG A 14 2.30 4.86 -10.51
N GLY A 15 2.58 3.61 -10.16
CA GLY A 15 3.61 2.81 -10.84
C GLY A 15 5.04 3.16 -10.43
N ASP A 16 5.25 3.66 -9.20
CA ASP A 16 6.58 4.02 -8.72
C ASP A 16 7.53 2.80 -8.76
N PRO A 17 8.67 2.88 -9.48
CA PRO A 17 9.54 1.73 -9.73
C PRO A 17 10.26 1.25 -8.47
N LEU A 18 10.34 2.05 -7.42
CA LEU A 18 10.93 1.65 -6.14
C LEU A 18 9.90 0.98 -5.23
N VAL A 19 8.61 1.29 -5.40
CA VAL A 19 7.55 0.78 -4.52
C VAL A 19 6.92 -0.49 -5.09
N VAL A 20 6.56 -0.52 -6.38
CA VAL A 20 5.79 -1.62 -6.97
C VAL A 20 6.46 -2.99 -6.83
N PRO A 21 7.75 -3.17 -7.19
CA PRO A 21 8.39 -4.49 -7.09
C PRO A 21 8.51 -4.98 -5.64
N ARG A 22 8.73 -4.04 -4.70
CA ARG A 22 8.87 -4.37 -3.27
C ARG A 22 7.54 -4.83 -2.68
N LEU A 23 6.44 -4.18 -3.06
CA LEU A 23 5.11 -4.53 -2.59
C LEU A 23 4.63 -5.86 -3.21
N GLN A 24 4.90 -6.10 -4.50
CA GLN A 24 4.56 -7.35 -5.18
C GLN A 24 5.38 -8.56 -4.71
N ALA A 25 6.55 -8.34 -4.11
CA ALA A 25 7.34 -9.41 -3.49
C ALA A 25 6.76 -9.90 -2.14
N LEU A 26 5.79 -9.16 -1.57
CA LEU A 26 5.12 -9.54 -0.32
C LEU A 26 3.86 -10.35 -0.62
N ARG A 27 3.53 -11.31 0.25
CA ARG A 27 2.26 -12.03 0.14
C ARG A 27 1.14 -11.10 0.62
N PRO A 28 -0.04 -11.11 -0.02
CA PRO A 28 -1.17 -10.29 0.41
C PRO A 28 -1.57 -10.52 1.88
N ALA A 29 -1.45 -11.76 2.38
CA ALA A 29 -1.75 -12.09 3.78
C ALA A 29 -0.78 -11.43 4.79
N ASP A 30 0.37 -10.95 4.34
CA ASP A 30 1.35 -10.24 5.17
C ASP A 30 1.11 -8.71 5.17
N LEU A 31 0.13 -8.21 4.40
CA LEU A 31 -0.19 -6.79 4.26
C LEU A 31 -1.52 -6.46 4.98
N GLY A 32 -1.55 -5.31 5.63
CA GLY A 32 -2.76 -4.73 6.21
C GLY A 32 -2.93 -3.27 5.79
N VAL A 33 -4.18 -2.85 5.62
CA VAL A 33 -4.54 -1.46 5.37
C VAL A 33 -5.30 -0.96 6.60
N PRO A 34 -4.77 0.03 7.36
CA PRO A 34 -5.49 0.64 8.47
C PRO A 34 -6.79 1.29 8.00
N VAL A 35 -7.84 1.25 8.86
CA VAL A 35 -9.16 1.83 8.51
C VAL A 35 -9.10 3.32 8.19
N ILE A 36 -8.19 4.07 8.83
CA ILE A 36 -7.99 5.49 8.53
C ILE A 36 -7.42 5.70 7.12
N VAL A 37 -6.50 4.84 6.69
CA VAL A 37 -5.93 4.89 5.34
C VAL A 37 -6.98 4.51 4.31
N GLU A 38 -7.85 3.54 4.63
CA GLU A 38 -8.99 3.19 3.78
C GLU A 38 -9.96 4.37 3.61
N TYR A 39 -10.23 5.11 4.68
CA TYR A 39 -11.02 6.35 4.64
C TYR A 39 -10.35 7.41 3.76
N GLU A 40 -9.05 7.66 3.93
CA GLU A 40 -8.28 8.62 3.10
C GLU A 40 -8.25 8.25 1.61
N LEU A 41 -8.38 6.97 1.25
CA LEU A 41 -8.44 6.55 -0.15
C LEU A 41 -9.82 6.79 -0.79
N ARG A 42 -10.87 6.92 0.02
CA ARG A 42 -12.24 7.17 -0.45
C ARG A 42 -12.56 8.66 -0.60
N TYR A 43 -11.88 9.53 0.13
CA TYR A 43 -12.20 10.96 0.27
C TYR A 43 -10.99 11.84 -0.04
#